data_AF-A0A8H5JQ88-F1
#
_entry.id   AF-A0A8H5JQ88-F1
#
_cell.length_a   1.000
_cell.length_b   1.000
_cell.length_c   1.000
_cell.angle_alpha   90.00
_cell.angle_beta   90.00
_cell.angle_gamma   90.00
#
_symmetry.space_group_name_H-M   'P 1'
#
loop_
_entity.id
_entity.type
_entity.pdbx_description
1 polymer ?
#
loop_
_entity_poly.entity_id
_entity_poly.type
_entity_poly.pdbx_seq_one_letter_code
_entity_poly.pdbx_strand_id
1 'polypeptide(L)'
;MLDENLPTYRFKTSSENPLNNILYFTHNGSDPAPEYLIKRPSPSEANGQYALGIFDSQNTSVIYAEVDVKPDWVAPTLSAAEIRAQNGNPPPKTPIIPDTFAVSLYNPDQAIPVKQQPGSWGKTGAWEFELPERSFKLPSASQIDQEDRPSLAELVPKVVFRWKRDGRLSKDMTCYMTGRNVGGKKSKEPDITVAFFRAKHDSTLTIYEPNMARVEIEDRRGLEIALLMSAEAIKDLYLNPSQDPFHLQTSSNGRRRQNSRPAASSSAGPTMAGALNNNRPSSPPRAQASPQQSNNQAQREAEVEAETRRLQAMVAEEDRKRREREAQEEEERKRIQKMLETEEQERRKRDVEVEQETERLRREYGMAGQDFQSPTSPGHPSPPLPPRPQFASGALKPPNNLPQRPNSVGPTPYGAPQPSFAPPPSQPQPGPSENGKKRHGLGGLLQGPYAGPAAASVSGFFSSRKDEDKRKKVQKKRSVHF
;
A
#
# COMPACT_ATOMS: atom_id res chain seq x y z
N MET A 1 -3.74 -7.18 -21.50
CA MET A 1 -3.69 -7.37 -20.03
C MET A 1 -2.28 -6.98 -19.56
N LEU A 2 -1.82 -7.43 -18.38
CA LEU A 2 -0.41 -7.87 -18.29
C LEU A 2 -0.23 -9.10 -19.21
N ASP A 3 1.00 -9.57 -19.37
CA ASP A 3 1.28 -10.76 -20.19
C ASP A 3 0.51 -11.98 -19.64
N GLU A 4 -0.28 -12.65 -20.49
CA GLU A 4 -1.12 -13.82 -20.14
C GLU A 4 -0.29 -15.07 -19.85
N ASN A 5 1.01 -15.02 -20.15
CA ASN A 5 1.96 -16.06 -19.76
C ASN A 5 2.36 -15.98 -18.27
N LEU A 6 2.12 -14.86 -17.56
CA LEU A 6 2.54 -14.69 -16.17
C LEU A 6 1.57 -15.28 -15.14
N PRO A 7 2.05 -15.93 -14.05
CA PRO A 7 1.20 -16.49 -13.01
C PRO A 7 0.28 -15.42 -12.41
N THR A 8 -1.03 -15.59 -12.56
CA THR A 8 -2.03 -14.56 -12.22
C THR A 8 -3.21 -15.15 -11.48
N TYR A 9 -3.58 -14.52 -10.35
CA TYR A 9 -4.70 -14.86 -9.49
C TYR A 9 -5.78 -13.77 -9.65
N ARG A 10 -6.97 -14.15 -10.11
CA ARG A 10 -8.14 -13.27 -10.22
C ARG A 10 -9.09 -13.49 -9.05
N PHE A 11 -9.30 -12.43 -8.29
CA PHE A 11 -10.16 -12.41 -7.11
C PHE A 11 -11.61 -12.20 -7.57
N LYS A 12 -12.44 -13.24 -7.46
CA LYS A 12 -13.85 -13.22 -7.85
C LYS A 12 -14.72 -13.52 -6.62
N THR A 13 -15.56 -12.58 -6.22
CA THR A 13 -16.52 -12.79 -5.13
C THR A 13 -17.49 -13.91 -5.47
N SER A 14 -17.78 -14.78 -4.49
CA SER A 14 -18.70 -15.90 -4.68
C SER A 14 -20.15 -15.41 -4.76
N SER A 15 -20.92 -16.00 -5.68
CA SER A 15 -22.36 -15.79 -5.81
C SER A 15 -23.17 -16.42 -4.67
N GLU A 16 -22.58 -17.37 -3.93
CA GLU A 16 -23.22 -18.06 -2.80
C GLU A 16 -23.05 -17.30 -1.48
N ASN A 17 -21.88 -16.64 -1.30
CA ASN A 17 -21.58 -15.88 -0.09
C ASN A 17 -20.65 -14.69 -0.45
N PRO A 18 -21.13 -13.43 -0.32
CA PRO A 18 -20.35 -12.24 -0.69
C PRO A 18 -19.17 -11.94 0.24
N LEU A 19 -19.04 -12.62 1.38
CA LEU A 19 -17.86 -12.54 2.24
C LEU A 19 -16.66 -13.34 1.69
N ASN A 20 -16.91 -14.25 0.74
CA ASN A 20 -15.93 -15.16 0.17
C ASN A 20 -15.46 -14.69 -1.22
N ASN A 21 -14.15 -14.70 -1.44
CA ASN A 21 -13.52 -14.48 -2.74
C ASN A 21 -12.82 -15.77 -3.19
N ILE A 22 -13.22 -16.33 -4.34
CA ILE A 22 -12.50 -17.44 -5.00
C ILE A 22 -11.37 -16.83 -5.83
N LEU A 23 -10.16 -17.38 -5.69
CA LEU A 23 -8.98 -16.94 -6.43
C LEU A 23 -8.75 -17.91 -7.59
N TYR A 24 -9.07 -17.46 -8.80
CA TYR A 24 -8.85 -18.23 -10.02
C TYR A 24 -7.43 -17.99 -10.54
N PHE A 25 -6.63 -19.04 -10.62
CA PHE A 25 -5.27 -19.03 -11.13
C PHE A 25 -5.23 -19.27 -12.65
N THR A 26 -4.31 -18.58 -13.33
CA THR A 26 -3.99 -18.73 -14.75
C THR A 26 -2.48 -18.57 -14.96
N HIS A 27 -1.86 -19.42 -15.78
CA HIS A 27 -0.43 -19.36 -16.13
C HIS A 27 -0.21 -19.95 -17.53
N ASN A 28 0.71 -19.39 -18.34
CA ASN A 28 1.01 -19.88 -19.69
C ASN A 28 -0.24 -20.13 -20.58
N GLY A 29 -1.26 -19.27 -20.47
CA GLY A 29 -2.52 -19.41 -21.23
C GLY A 29 -3.46 -20.52 -20.76
N SER A 30 -3.29 -21.07 -19.55
CA SER A 30 -4.21 -22.05 -18.97
C SER A 30 -5.62 -21.48 -18.74
N ASP A 31 -6.63 -22.35 -18.79
CA ASP A 31 -7.97 -21.99 -18.31
C ASP A 31 -7.96 -21.58 -16.83
N PRO A 32 -8.86 -20.68 -16.37
CA PRO A 32 -8.89 -20.22 -14.98
C PRO A 32 -9.38 -21.30 -14.00
N ALA A 33 -8.47 -21.84 -13.19
CA ALA A 33 -8.77 -22.87 -12.18
C ALA A 33 -8.86 -22.27 -10.76
N PRO A 34 -9.80 -22.69 -9.89
CA PRO A 34 -9.90 -22.17 -8.53
C PRO A 34 -8.79 -22.73 -7.64
N GLU A 35 -7.80 -21.91 -7.28
CA GLU A 35 -6.62 -22.31 -6.49
C GLU A 35 -6.85 -22.14 -4.98
N TYR A 36 -7.40 -20.98 -4.59
CA TYR A 36 -7.68 -20.66 -3.18
C TYR A 36 -9.10 -20.13 -2.97
N LEU A 37 -9.53 -20.21 -1.72
CA LEU A 37 -10.71 -19.55 -1.20
C LEU A 37 -10.31 -18.57 -0.09
N ILE A 38 -10.47 -17.27 -0.31
CA ILE A 38 -10.40 -16.27 0.76
C ILE A 38 -11.79 -16.16 1.41
N LYS A 39 -11.86 -16.29 2.73
CA LYS A 39 -13.09 -16.08 3.53
C LYS A 39 -12.92 -14.87 4.45
N ARG A 40 -14.00 -14.13 4.67
CA ARG A 40 -14.16 -13.18 5.78
C ARG A 40 -15.23 -13.73 6.73
N PRO A 41 -15.04 -13.70 8.06
CA PRO A 41 -16.09 -14.02 9.02
C PRO A 41 -17.21 -12.99 8.96
N SER A 42 -18.38 -13.31 9.55
CA SER A 42 -19.47 -12.35 9.66
C SER A 42 -19.12 -11.19 10.60
N PRO A 43 -19.76 -10.01 10.46
CA PRO A 43 -19.61 -8.89 11.40
C PRO A 43 -19.97 -9.24 12.87
N SER A 44 -20.76 -10.29 13.07
CA SER A 44 -21.08 -10.84 14.40
C SER A 44 -19.95 -11.65 15.02
N GLU A 45 -19.14 -12.32 14.20
CA GLU A 45 -18.01 -13.15 14.65
C GLU A 45 -16.73 -12.31 14.82
N ALA A 46 -16.49 -11.34 13.93
CA ALA A 46 -15.35 -10.41 13.99
C ALA A 46 -15.70 -9.04 14.63
N ASN A 47 -16.56 -9.02 15.64
CA ASN A 47 -16.90 -7.81 16.39
C ASN A 47 -15.64 -7.23 17.08
N GLY A 48 -15.22 -6.04 16.67
CA GLY A 48 -14.03 -5.36 17.19
C GLY A 48 -12.72 -5.68 16.44
N GLN A 49 -12.76 -6.41 15.33
CA GLN A 49 -11.57 -6.68 14.50
C GLN A 49 -11.88 -6.78 12.99
N TYR A 50 -10.87 -6.47 12.17
CA TYR A 50 -10.80 -6.93 10.78
C TYR A 50 -10.18 -8.32 10.80
N ALA A 51 -10.73 -9.25 10.01
CA ALA A 51 -10.29 -10.63 9.94
C ALA A 51 -10.40 -11.15 8.50
N LEU A 52 -9.38 -11.87 8.04
CA LEU A 52 -9.28 -12.44 6.69
C LEU A 52 -8.53 -13.77 6.78
N GLY A 53 -9.07 -14.85 6.17
CA GLY A 53 -8.38 -16.14 6.09
C GLY A 53 -8.28 -16.65 4.64
N ILE A 54 -7.18 -17.31 4.29
CA ILE A 54 -7.00 -17.98 3.00
C ILE A 54 -6.92 -19.49 3.19
N PHE A 55 -7.76 -20.18 2.44
CA PHE A 55 -8.06 -21.60 2.55
C PHE A 55 -7.81 -22.29 1.21
N ASP A 56 -7.66 -23.61 1.25
CA ASP A 56 -7.71 -24.44 0.05
C ASP A 56 -9.08 -24.35 -0.64
N SER A 57 -9.09 -24.33 -1.98
CA SER A 57 -10.33 -24.19 -2.76
C SER A 57 -11.19 -25.45 -2.74
N GLN A 58 -10.59 -26.63 -2.60
CA GLN A 58 -11.28 -27.93 -2.60
C GLN A 58 -11.54 -28.41 -1.18
N ASN A 59 -10.57 -28.27 -0.27
CA ASN A 59 -10.68 -28.69 1.12
C ASN A 59 -10.61 -27.50 2.08
N THR A 60 -11.72 -26.78 2.22
CA THR A 60 -11.78 -25.53 3.01
C THR A 60 -11.63 -25.70 4.55
N SER A 61 -11.26 -26.91 5.02
CA SER A 61 -10.73 -27.16 6.37
C SER A 61 -9.23 -26.89 6.49
N VAL A 62 -8.50 -26.91 5.37
CA VAL A 62 -7.09 -26.49 5.30
C VAL A 62 -7.04 -24.97 5.22
N ILE A 63 -6.42 -24.36 6.22
CA ILE A 63 -6.13 -22.92 6.28
C ILE A 63 -4.63 -22.75 6.02
N TYR A 64 -4.27 -21.89 5.08
CA TYR A 64 -2.87 -21.61 4.75
C TYR A 64 -2.32 -20.41 5.54
N ALA A 65 -3.15 -19.37 5.71
CA ALA A 65 -2.82 -18.19 6.49
C ALA A 65 -4.04 -17.36 6.92
N GLU A 66 -3.83 -16.47 7.87
CA GLU A 66 -4.81 -15.47 8.34
C GLU A 66 -4.20 -14.08 8.53
N VAL A 67 -5.05 -13.07 8.59
CA VAL A 67 -4.75 -11.68 8.96
C VAL A 67 -5.83 -11.20 9.92
N ASP A 68 -5.43 -10.92 11.17
CA ASP A 68 -6.29 -10.32 12.20
C ASP A 68 -5.74 -8.94 12.57
N VAL A 69 -6.62 -7.92 12.60
CA VAL A 69 -6.26 -6.53 12.94
C VAL A 69 -7.29 -5.93 13.89
N LYS A 70 -6.80 -5.43 15.03
CA LYS A 70 -7.62 -4.74 16.04
C LYS A 70 -7.41 -3.22 15.94
N PRO A 71 -8.42 -2.39 16.23
CA PRO A 71 -8.31 -0.94 16.15
C PRO A 71 -7.38 -0.37 17.22
N ASP A 72 -6.55 0.58 16.83
CA ASP A 72 -5.90 1.51 17.76
C ASP A 72 -6.91 2.59 18.19
N TRP A 73 -6.82 3.06 19.45
CA TRP A 73 -7.83 3.96 20.03
C TRP A 73 -7.27 5.34 20.38
N VAL A 74 -7.48 6.30 19.49
CA VAL A 74 -7.01 7.69 19.64
C VAL A 74 -8.08 8.58 20.26
N ALA A 75 -7.69 9.39 21.25
CA ALA A 75 -8.52 10.46 21.79
C ALA A 75 -8.25 11.77 21.01
N PRO A 76 -9.29 12.51 20.55
CA PRO A 76 -9.10 13.83 19.95
C PRO A 76 -8.37 14.81 20.88
N THR A 77 -7.34 15.49 20.37
CA THR A 77 -6.59 16.52 21.09
C THR A 77 -7.33 17.87 21.04
N LEU A 78 -8.30 18.04 21.94
CA LEU A 78 -9.08 19.26 22.06
C LEU A 78 -8.25 20.46 22.54
N SER A 79 -8.63 21.65 22.09
CA SER A 79 -8.05 22.90 22.60
C SER A 79 -8.49 23.17 24.05
N ALA A 80 -7.67 23.92 24.80
CA ALA A 80 -8.01 24.32 26.17
C ALA A 80 -9.26 25.23 26.27
N ALA A 81 -9.79 25.76 25.16
CA ALA A 81 -11.09 26.44 25.13
C ALA A 81 -12.25 25.43 24.97
N GLU A 82 -12.05 24.40 24.16
CA GLU A 82 -13.07 23.41 23.83
C GLU A 82 -13.28 22.38 24.95
N ILE A 83 -12.23 22.02 25.69
CA ILE A 83 -12.34 21.25 26.95
C ILE A 83 -13.24 21.97 27.95
N ARG A 84 -13.14 23.32 28.04
CA ARG A 84 -14.03 24.13 28.89
C ARG A 84 -15.47 24.16 28.35
N ALA A 85 -15.66 24.23 27.04
CA ALA A 85 -16.98 24.15 26.42
C ALA A 85 -17.65 22.76 26.61
N GLN A 86 -16.87 21.70 26.79
CA GLN A 86 -17.34 20.34 27.10
C GLN A 86 -17.39 20.04 28.61
N ASN A 87 -17.39 21.06 29.47
CA ASN A 87 -17.42 20.95 30.94
C ASN A 87 -16.33 20.05 31.54
N GLY A 88 -15.18 19.90 30.86
CA GLY A 88 -14.08 19.05 31.29
C GLY A 88 -14.22 17.56 30.95
N ASN A 89 -15.31 17.11 30.32
CA ASN A 89 -15.41 15.73 29.85
C ASN A 89 -14.38 15.47 28.74
N PRO A 90 -13.64 14.35 28.79
CA PRO A 90 -12.76 13.95 27.69
C PRO A 90 -13.60 13.53 26.47
N PRO A 91 -13.13 13.82 25.24
CA PRO A 91 -13.81 13.37 24.02
C PRO A 91 -13.79 11.83 23.93
N PRO A 92 -14.82 11.22 23.31
CA PRO A 92 -14.82 9.77 23.07
C PRO A 92 -13.63 9.39 22.19
N LYS A 93 -12.96 8.27 22.52
CA LYS A 93 -11.90 7.71 21.68
C LYS A 93 -12.51 7.21 20.38
N THR A 94 -11.83 7.47 19.26
CA THR A 94 -12.19 6.94 17.94
C THR A 94 -11.25 5.79 17.57
N PRO A 95 -11.76 4.70 16.96
CA PRO A 95 -10.93 3.66 16.40
C PRO A 95 -10.19 4.20 15.16
N ILE A 96 -8.93 3.80 15.00
CA ILE A 96 -8.14 3.99 13.77
C ILE A 96 -7.55 2.66 13.34
N ILE A 97 -7.14 2.59 12.07
CA ILE A 97 -6.40 1.44 11.54
C ILE A 97 -4.93 1.57 11.97
N PRO A 98 -4.32 0.55 12.60
CA PRO A 98 -2.91 0.59 12.98
C PRO A 98 -1.96 0.74 11.79
N ASP A 99 -0.78 1.33 12.02
CA ASP A 99 0.32 1.41 11.04
C ASP A 99 0.97 0.04 10.74
N THR A 100 0.56 -1.06 11.38
CA THR A 100 1.16 -2.40 11.18
C THR A 100 0.14 -3.50 11.47
N PHE A 101 0.09 -4.51 10.62
CA PHE A 101 -0.63 -5.77 10.84
C PHE A 101 0.31 -6.96 10.64
N ALA A 102 -0.18 -8.19 10.82
CA ALA A 102 0.57 -9.41 10.49
C ALA A 102 -0.22 -10.33 9.56
N VAL A 103 0.49 -11.05 8.69
CA VAL A 103 0.00 -12.27 8.03
C VAL A 103 0.57 -13.46 8.81
N SER A 104 -0.28 -14.29 9.40
CA SER A 104 0.13 -15.51 10.09
C SER A 104 0.06 -16.69 9.12
N LEU A 105 1.20 -17.24 8.71
CA LEU A 105 1.28 -18.52 7.99
C LEU A 105 1.20 -19.69 8.99
N TYR A 106 0.65 -20.82 8.56
CA TYR A 106 0.48 -22.04 9.38
C TYR A 106 1.39 -23.23 8.99
N ASN A 107 2.17 -23.13 7.92
CA ASN A 107 3.15 -24.16 7.54
C ASN A 107 4.28 -23.58 6.66
N PRO A 108 5.43 -23.22 7.24
CA PRO A 108 5.73 -23.22 8.68
C PRO A 108 4.93 -22.14 9.43
N ASP A 109 4.75 -22.31 10.74
CA ASP A 109 4.16 -21.29 11.61
C ASP A 109 5.01 -20.02 11.59
N GLN A 110 4.50 -18.94 10.99
CA GLN A 110 5.25 -17.68 10.86
C GLN A 110 4.34 -16.45 10.82
N ALA A 111 4.51 -15.54 11.79
CA ALA A 111 3.94 -14.20 11.73
C ALA A 111 4.83 -13.25 10.89
N ILE A 112 4.28 -12.72 9.79
CA ILE A 112 4.93 -11.77 8.88
C ILE A 112 4.36 -10.37 9.15
N PRO A 113 5.10 -9.47 9.84
CA PRO A 113 4.64 -8.11 10.07
C PRO A 113 4.67 -7.30 8.76
N VAL A 114 3.53 -6.72 8.40
CA VAL A 114 3.36 -5.81 7.27
C VAL A 114 3.19 -4.39 7.81
N LYS A 115 4.23 -3.57 7.67
CA LYS A 115 4.30 -2.22 8.23
C LYS A 115 4.06 -1.14 7.18
N GLN A 116 3.10 -0.26 7.43
CA GLN A 116 2.89 0.93 6.62
C GLN A 116 4.06 1.93 6.78
N GLN A 117 4.44 2.53 5.66
CA GLN A 117 5.37 3.64 5.54
C GLN A 117 4.60 4.81 4.92
N PRO A 118 4.17 5.80 5.73
CA PRO A 118 3.36 6.92 5.27
C PRO A 118 4.00 7.71 4.12
N GLY A 119 3.18 8.08 3.14
CA GLY A 119 3.61 8.87 1.99
C GLY A 119 4.05 10.28 2.40
N SER A 120 5.18 10.74 1.87
CA SER A 120 5.72 12.09 2.13
C SER A 120 5.56 12.99 0.89
N TRP A 121 6.01 14.25 0.97
CA TRP A 121 5.96 15.14 -0.18
C TRP A 121 6.80 14.57 -1.34
N GLY A 122 6.14 14.29 -2.47
CA GLY A 122 6.77 13.63 -3.63
C GLY A 122 6.89 12.10 -3.56
N LYS A 123 6.38 11.42 -2.53
CA LYS A 123 6.40 9.94 -2.41
C LYS A 123 5.01 9.38 -2.16
N THR A 124 4.65 8.27 -2.82
CA THR A 124 3.47 7.49 -2.46
C THR A 124 3.70 6.71 -1.15
N GLY A 125 2.60 6.33 -0.49
CA GLY A 125 2.67 5.40 0.63
C GLY A 125 3.10 4.01 0.18
N ALA A 126 3.76 3.29 1.09
CA ALA A 126 4.25 1.94 0.88
C ALA A 126 3.95 1.06 2.09
N TRP A 127 4.04 -0.26 1.93
CA TRP A 127 3.96 -1.23 3.01
C TRP A 127 5.12 -2.21 2.86
N GLU A 128 5.87 -2.44 3.93
CA GLU A 128 7.11 -3.20 3.95
C GLU A 128 6.94 -4.44 4.83
N PHE A 129 7.41 -5.60 4.35
CA PHE A 129 7.35 -6.88 5.06
C PHE A 129 8.59 -7.72 4.78
N GLU A 130 8.87 -8.69 5.67
CA GLU A 130 10.10 -9.47 5.65
C GLU A 130 9.81 -10.98 5.78
N LEU A 131 10.44 -11.77 4.91
CA LEU A 131 10.40 -13.23 4.90
C LEU A 131 11.83 -13.77 5.04
N PRO A 132 12.09 -14.83 5.81
CA PRO A 132 13.43 -15.41 5.92
C PRO A 132 13.87 -16.05 4.60
N GLU A 133 15.18 -16.06 4.33
CA GLU A 133 15.74 -16.75 3.16
C GLU A 133 15.51 -18.29 3.24
N ARG A 134 15.48 -18.81 4.48
CA ARG A 134 15.09 -20.19 4.82
C ARG A 134 13.95 -20.17 5.83
N SER A 135 12.84 -20.79 5.48
CA SER A 135 11.64 -20.84 6.32
C SER A 135 11.58 -22.12 7.15
N PHE A 136 12.21 -23.21 6.67
CA PHE A 136 12.21 -24.49 7.37
C PHE A 136 13.44 -24.61 8.29
N LYS A 137 13.19 -24.92 9.56
CA LYS A 137 14.26 -25.24 10.52
C LYS A 137 14.92 -26.56 10.13
N LEU A 138 16.25 -26.58 10.05
CA LEU A 138 17.00 -27.81 9.90
C LEU A 138 16.79 -28.70 11.15
N PRO A 139 16.45 -29.99 11.01
CA PRO A 139 16.33 -30.89 12.15
C PRO A 139 17.66 -30.99 12.91
N SER A 140 17.68 -30.53 14.16
CA SER A 140 18.85 -30.58 15.04
C SER A 140 18.56 -31.43 16.28
N ALA A 141 19.56 -32.20 16.70
CA ALA A 141 19.55 -32.94 17.96
C ALA A 141 19.90 -32.06 19.18
N SER A 142 20.30 -30.80 18.95
CA SER A 142 20.53 -29.81 20.00
C SER A 142 19.20 -29.23 20.49
N GLN A 143 18.93 -29.36 21.79
CA GLN A 143 17.77 -28.74 22.43
C GLN A 143 17.81 -27.20 22.31
N ILE A 144 19.01 -26.60 22.27
CA ILE A 144 19.21 -25.15 22.12
C ILE A 144 18.75 -24.66 20.73
N ASP A 145 18.84 -25.51 19.70
CA ASP A 145 18.46 -25.18 18.33
C ASP A 145 16.94 -25.39 18.10
N GLN A 146 16.29 -26.15 18.98
CA GLN A 146 14.85 -26.37 18.98
C GLN A 146 14.10 -25.24 19.71
N GLU A 147 14.74 -24.53 20.64
CA GLU A 147 14.17 -23.38 21.36
C GLU A 147 14.04 -22.13 20.46
N ASP A 148 12.81 -21.62 20.29
CA ASP A 148 12.58 -20.31 19.66
C ASP A 148 13.02 -19.16 20.56
N ARG A 149 14.26 -18.71 20.34
CA ARG A 149 14.85 -17.55 21.01
C ARG A 149 14.73 -16.31 20.11
N PRO A 150 14.02 -15.24 20.52
CA PRO A 150 13.79 -14.05 19.68
C PRO A 150 15.08 -13.38 19.15
N SER A 151 16.17 -13.44 19.92
CA SER A 151 17.48 -12.93 19.53
C SER A 151 18.15 -13.71 18.39
N LEU A 152 17.82 -14.99 18.20
CA LEU A 152 18.27 -15.77 17.04
C LEU A 152 17.44 -15.41 15.79
N ALA A 153 16.13 -15.18 15.96
CA ALA A 153 15.23 -14.77 14.88
C ALA A 153 15.54 -13.37 14.30
N GLU A 154 16.36 -12.54 14.96
CA GLU A 154 16.90 -11.29 14.40
C GLU A 154 18.17 -11.53 13.53
N LEU A 155 18.93 -12.60 13.81
CA LEU A 155 20.15 -12.95 13.08
C LEU A 155 19.87 -13.71 11.79
N VAL A 156 18.71 -14.37 11.67
CA VAL A 156 18.25 -15.03 10.44
C VAL A 156 18.14 -14.00 9.29
N PRO A 157 18.83 -14.22 8.16
CA PRO A 157 18.68 -13.38 6.97
C PRO A 157 17.26 -13.37 6.43
N LYS A 158 16.74 -12.18 6.12
CA LYS A 158 15.39 -11.97 5.59
C LYS A 158 15.41 -11.14 4.32
N VAL A 159 14.63 -11.52 3.32
CA VAL A 159 14.39 -10.73 2.12
C VAL A 159 13.32 -9.67 2.41
N VAL A 160 13.60 -8.41 2.05
CA VAL A 160 12.73 -7.26 2.36
C VAL A 160 11.88 -6.88 1.15
N PHE A 161 10.57 -7.10 1.27
CA PHE A 161 9.57 -6.77 0.25
C PHE A 161 8.86 -5.47 0.56
N ARG A 162 8.45 -4.76 -0.50
CA ARG A 162 7.74 -3.50 -0.37
C ARG A 162 6.69 -3.31 -1.46
N TRP A 163 5.43 -3.30 -1.05
CA TRP A 163 4.33 -2.77 -1.84
C TRP A 163 4.46 -1.25 -1.96
N LYS A 164 4.47 -0.71 -3.19
CA LYS A 164 4.37 0.73 -3.46
C LYS A 164 3.08 1.00 -4.23
N ARG A 165 2.32 2.02 -3.82
CA ARG A 165 1.09 2.43 -4.54
C ARG A 165 1.44 3.09 -5.88
N ASP A 166 0.78 2.68 -6.97
CA ASP A 166 0.97 3.15 -8.35
C ASP A 166 0.38 4.56 -8.58
N GLY A 167 0.79 5.54 -7.78
CA GLY A 167 0.31 6.93 -7.82
C GLY A 167 -0.70 7.29 -6.72
N ARG A 168 -1.09 8.57 -6.64
CA ARG A 168 -1.91 9.09 -5.52
C ARG A 168 -3.39 8.69 -5.58
N LEU A 169 -3.96 8.54 -6.78
CA LEU A 169 -5.38 8.23 -6.98
C LEU A 169 -5.62 6.75 -7.32
N SER A 170 -4.62 6.06 -7.86
CA SER A 170 -4.71 4.63 -8.16
C SER A 170 -4.97 3.80 -6.90
N LYS A 171 -5.67 2.67 -7.03
CA LYS A 171 -5.73 1.62 -6.00
C LYS A 171 -4.77 0.45 -6.30
N ASP A 172 -4.09 0.51 -7.43
CA ASP A 172 -3.09 -0.48 -7.82
C ASP A 172 -1.78 -0.27 -7.04
N MET A 173 -1.01 -1.34 -6.91
CA MET A 173 0.31 -1.33 -6.27
C MET A 173 1.25 -2.36 -6.89
N THR A 174 2.54 -2.08 -6.82
CA THR A 174 3.60 -2.96 -7.30
C THR A 174 4.49 -3.38 -6.13
N CYS A 175 4.71 -4.69 -5.96
CA CYS A 175 5.63 -5.25 -4.98
C CYS A 175 7.04 -5.32 -5.55
N TYR A 176 8.01 -4.91 -4.75
CA TYR A 176 9.43 -5.00 -5.05
C TYR A 176 10.16 -5.77 -3.96
N MET A 177 11.11 -6.62 -4.33
CA MET A 177 12.23 -6.98 -3.46
C MET A 177 13.20 -5.79 -3.43
N THR A 178 13.71 -5.43 -2.24
CA THR A 178 14.38 -4.13 -2.03
C THR A 178 15.76 -4.23 -1.37
N GLY A 179 16.13 -5.42 -0.93
CA GLY A 179 17.32 -5.72 -0.15
C GLY A 179 17.04 -6.85 0.83
N ARG A 180 17.97 -7.03 1.78
CA ARG A 180 17.94 -8.06 2.81
C ARG A 180 18.14 -7.42 4.18
N ASN A 181 17.62 -8.04 5.23
CA ASN A 181 17.82 -7.65 6.62
C ASN A 181 18.58 -8.77 7.35
N VAL A 182 19.69 -8.44 8.02
CA VAL A 182 20.50 -9.39 8.81
C VAL A 182 20.95 -8.70 10.10
N GLY A 183 20.54 -9.19 11.27
CA GLY A 183 20.91 -8.57 12.56
C GLY A 183 20.48 -7.10 12.65
N GLY A 184 19.25 -6.80 12.20
CA GLY A 184 18.69 -5.45 12.14
C GLY A 184 19.29 -4.53 11.05
N LYS A 185 20.30 -4.98 10.29
CA LYS A 185 20.96 -4.19 9.24
C LYS A 185 20.37 -4.50 7.88
N LYS A 186 19.72 -3.50 7.27
CA LYS A 186 19.17 -3.60 5.92
C LYS A 186 20.22 -3.27 4.86
N SER A 187 20.51 -4.23 3.98
CA SER A 187 21.18 -3.97 2.69
C SER A 187 20.24 -3.16 1.80
N LYS A 188 20.81 -2.45 0.82
CA LYS A 188 20.03 -1.77 -0.22
C LYS A 188 20.41 -2.34 -1.57
N GLU A 189 19.48 -3.06 -2.17
CA GLU A 189 19.60 -3.61 -3.51
C GLU A 189 18.79 -2.72 -4.50
N PRO A 190 18.97 -2.86 -5.83
CA PRO A 190 18.02 -2.28 -6.77
C PRO A 190 16.61 -2.84 -6.52
N ASP A 191 15.57 -1.99 -6.59
CA ASP A 191 14.17 -2.42 -6.47
C ASP A 191 13.85 -3.42 -7.62
N ILE A 192 13.71 -4.70 -7.30
CA ILE A 192 13.41 -5.79 -8.24
C ILE A 192 11.91 -6.09 -8.17
N THR A 193 11.17 -5.89 -9.27
CA THR A 193 9.72 -6.13 -9.32
C THR A 193 9.40 -7.61 -9.07
N VAL A 194 8.52 -7.87 -8.10
CA VAL A 194 8.11 -9.21 -7.65
C VAL A 194 6.69 -9.54 -8.07
N ALA A 195 5.75 -8.60 -7.90
CA ALA A 195 4.35 -8.80 -8.27
C ALA A 195 3.64 -7.47 -8.56
N PHE A 196 2.52 -7.54 -9.28
CA PHE A 196 1.61 -6.42 -9.51
C PHE A 196 0.24 -6.76 -8.94
N PHE A 197 -0.36 -5.84 -8.19
CA PHE A 197 -1.75 -5.95 -7.76
C PHE A 197 -2.57 -4.83 -8.42
N ARG A 198 -3.65 -5.23 -9.11
CA ARG A 198 -4.57 -4.32 -9.80
C ARG A 198 -5.92 -4.38 -9.11
N ALA A 199 -6.38 -3.24 -8.60
CA ALA A 199 -7.60 -3.12 -7.79
C ALA A 199 -8.74 -2.56 -8.64
N LYS A 200 -9.19 -3.37 -9.60
CA LYS A 200 -10.34 -3.11 -10.48
C LYS A 200 -11.60 -3.78 -9.92
N HIS A 201 -12.67 -3.84 -10.72
CA HIS A 201 -13.92 -4.53 -10.38
C HIS A 201 -13.63 -5.96 -9.89
N ASP A 202 -12.91 -6.72 -10.71
CA ASP A 202 -12.23 -7.95 -10.31
C ASP A 202 -10.79 -7.55 -9.98
N SER A 203 -10.31 -7.86 -8.77
CA SER A 203 -8.92 -7.59 -8.41
C SER A 203 -8.00 -8.70 -8.93
N THR A 204 -6.76 -8.37 -9.30
CA THR A 204 -5.80 -9.36 -9.82
C THR A 204 -4.41 -9.19 -9.20
N LEU A 205 -3.82 -10.27 -8.69
CA LEU A 205 -2.39 -10.37 -8.39
C LEU A 205 -1.70 -11.11 -9.54
N THR A 206 -0.66 -10.51 -10.14
CA THR A 206 0.22 -11.17 -11.12
C THR A 206 1.64 -11.23 -10.57
N ILE A 207 2.23 -12.42 -10.48
CA ILE A 207 3.63 -12.61 -10.07
C ILE A 207 4.53 -12.40 -11.28
N TYR A 208 5.60 -11.63 -11.11
CA TYR A 208 6.56 -11.36 -12.18
C TYR A 208 7.66 -12.42 -12.21
N GLU A 209 7.30 -13.58 -12.75
CA GLU A 209 8.13 -14.79 -12.85
C GLU A 209 9.59 -14.56 -13.32
N PRO A 210 9.90 -13.68 -14.31
CA PRO A 210 11.28 -13.46 -14.77
C PRO A 210 12.26 -12.98 -13.68
N ASN A 211 11.76 -12.37 -12.60
CA ASN A 211 12.59 -11.97 -11.45
C ASN A 211 12.63 -13.01 -10.31
N MET A 212 11.82 -14.07 -10.36
CA MET A 212 11.73 -15.07 -9.28
C MET A 212 13.01 -15.91 -9.11
N ALA A 213 13.90 -15.91 -10.11
CA ALA A 213 15.25 -16.47 -9.99
C ALA A 213 16.19 -15.62 -9.10
N ARG A 214 15.83 -14.38 -8.76
CA ARG A 214 16.59 -13.47 -7.88
C ARG A 214 16.05 -13.40 -6.46
N VAL A 215 14.87 -13.96 -6.22
CA VAL A 215 14.24 -13.97 -4.89
C VAL A 215 14.77 -15.18 -4.13
N GLU A 216 15.76 -14.96 -3.28
CA GLU A 216 16.41 -16.01 -2.48
C GLU A 216 15.54 -16.39 -1.26
N ILE A 217 14.39 -17.01 -1.55
CA ILE A 217 13.50 -17.63 -0.58
C ILE A 217 13.34 -19.11 -0.92
N GLU A 218 13.47 -19.94 0.10
CA GLU A 218 13.16 -21.37 0.11
C GLU A 218 11.66 -21.64 -0.08
N ASP A 219 10.80 -21.13 0.82
CA ASP A 219 9.35 -21.32 0.73
C ASP A 219 8.69 -20.33 -0.25
N ARG A 220 8.56 -20.78 -1.49
CA ARG A 220 7.85 -20.04 -2.54
C ARG A 220 6.33 -19.97 -2.32
N ARG A 221 5.74 -20.92 -1.61
CA ARG A 221 4.29 -20.97 -1.36
C ARG A 221 3.90 -20.00 -0.23
N GLY A 222 4.68 -19.94 0.84
CA GLY A 222 4.55 -18.91 1.87
C GLY A 222 4.76 -17.49 1.32
N LEU A 223 5.69 -17.28 0.39
CA LEU A 223 5.83 -16.01 -0.34
C LEU A 223 4.58 -15.66 -1.16
N GLU A 224 4.04 -16.62 -1.92
CA GLU A 224 2.82 -16.48 -2.72
C GLU A 224 1.61 -16.11 -1.85
N ILE A 225 1.41 -16.85 -0.75
CA ILE A 225 0.35 -16.59 0.24
C ILE A 225 0.53 -15.22 0.90
N ALA A 226 1.76 -14.85 1.28
CA ALA A 226 2.07 -13.55 1.86
C ALA A 226 1.78 -12.39 0.89
N LEU A 227 2.08 -12.55 -0.41
CA LEU A 227 1.74 -11.58 -1.45
C LEU A 227 0.21 -11.43 -1.62
N LEU A 228 -0.54 -12.55 -1.65
CA LEU A 228 -2.00 -12.54 -1.75
C LEU A 228 -2.65 -11.87 -0.54
N MET A 229 -2.31 -12.30 0.68
CA MET A 229 -2.92 -11.81 1.92
C MET A 229 -2.53 -10.38 2.24
N SER A 230 -1.27 -9.99 2.04
CA SER A 230 -0.86 -8.59 2.26
C SER A 230 -1.51 -7.65 1.25
N ALA A 231 -1.63 -8.02 -0.04
CA ALA A 231 -2.30 -7.17 -1.03
C ALA A 231 -3.80 -6.99 -0.75
N GLU A 232 -4.51 -8.05 -0.39
CA GLU A 232 -5.95 -8.01 -0.08
C GLU A 232 -6.22 -7.20 1.20
N ALA A 233 -5.43 -7.41 2.27
CA ALA A 233 -5.53 -6.62 3.49
C ALA A 233 -5.14 -5.15 3.28
N ILE A 234 -4.10 -4.85 2.46
CA ILE A 234 -3.73 -3.46 2.13
C ILE A 234 -4.84 -2.77 1.34
N LYS A 235 -5.48 -3.49 0.40
CA LYS A 235 -6.67 -3.00 -0.32
C LYS A 235 -7.79 -2.65 0.65
N ASP A 236 -8.20 -3.61 1.47
CA ASP A 236 -9.38 -3.49 2.34
C ASP A 236 -9.21 -2.45 3.44
N LEU A 237 -8.01 -2.29 3.99
CA LEU A 237 -7.76 -1.38 5.12
C LEU A 237 -7.32 0.03 4.67
N TYR A 238 -6.39 0.16 3.72
CA TYR A 238 -5.72 1.45 3.47
C TYR A 238 -6.01 2.08 2.10
N LEU A 239 -6.47 1.31 1.10
CA LEU A 239 -6.75 1.83 -0.25
C LEU A 239 -8.26 1.92 -0.57
N ASN A 240 -9.07 1.11 0.11
CA ASN A 240 -10.52 1.04 -0.03
C ASN A 240 -11.20 0.67 1.33
N PRO A 241 -10.96 1.44 2.41
CA PRO A 241 -11.58 1.18 3.72
C PRO A 241 -13.10 1.11 3.65
N SER A 242 -13.66 0.11 4.33
CA SER A 242 -15.07 0.07 4.75
C SER A 242 -15.39 1.29 5.64
N GLN A 243 -16.67 1.66 5.73
CA GLN A 243 -17.15 2.66 6.69
C GLN A 243 -16.97 2.20 8.15
N ASP A 244 -16.98 0.88 8.36
CA ASP A 244 -16.64 0.22 9.61
C ASP A 244 -15.82 -1.05 9.27
N PRO A 245 -14.47 -0.98 9.30
CA PRO A 245 -13.60 -2.12 9.02
C PRO A 245 -13.40 -3.04 10.24
N PHE A 246 -13.91 -2.65 11.42
CA PHE A 246 -13.71 -3.38 12.68
C PHE A 246 -15.02 -3.91 13.27
N HIS A 247 -16.14 -3.80 12.53
CA HIS A 247 -17.48 -4.25 12.93
C HIS A 247 -17.91 -3.73 14.31
N LEU A 248 -17.46 -2.53 14.67
CA LEU A 248 -17.69 -1.92 15.97
C LEU A 248 -19.14 -1.44 16.05
N GLN A 249 -20.04 -2.35 16.47
CA GLN A 249 -21.44 -2.05 16.70
C GLN A 249 -21.57 -0.82 17.61
N THR A 250 -21.85 0.35 17.00
CA THR A 250 -21.82 1.59 17.75
C THR A 250 -22.97 1.59 18.76
N SER A 251 -22.63 1.52 20.04
CA SER A 251 -23.52 1.71 21.18
C SER A 251 -23.95 3.18 21.25
N SER A 252 -24.71 3.60 20.22
CA SER A 252 -24.98 4.98 19.82
C SER A 252 -26.05 5.67 20.67
N ASN A 253 -26.00 5.43 21.98
CA ASN A 253 -26.57 6.26 23.05
C ASN A 253 -25.92 7.67 23.01
N GLY A 254 -26.21 8.45 21.96
CA GLY A 254 -25.59 9.74 21.73
C GLY A 254 -26.00 10.46 20.44
N ARG A 255 -26.32 9.78 19.33
CA ARG A 255 -26.68 10.45 18.06
C ARG A 255 -28.15 10.91 18.00
N ARG A 256 -28.54 11.75 18.95
CA ARG A 256 -29.84 12.46 18.95
C ARG A 256 -29.79 13.67 18.01
N ARG A 257 -29.95 13.45 16.70
CA ARG A 257 -30.36 14.46 15.70
C ARG A 257 -31.20 13.75 14.63
N GLN A 258 -32.52 13.70 14.82
CA GLN A 258 -33.45 14.64 14.19
C GLN A 258 -33.40 14.63 12.65
N ASN A 259 -33.85 13.52 12.05
CA ASN A 259 -34.98 13.59 11.11
C ASN A 259 -35.60 12.20 10.91
N SER A 260 -36.76 11.97 11.54
CA SER A 260 -37.56 10.77 11.36
C SER A 260 -39.04 11.15 11.37
N ARG A 261 -39.66 11.25 10.19
CA ARG A 261 -41.12 11.21 10.07
C ARG A 261 -41.62 9.90 10.68
N PRO A 262 -42.73 9.88 11.43
CA PRO A 262 -43.32 8.62 11.89
C PRO A 262 -43.84 7.84 10.68
N ALA A 263 -43.32 6.64 10.46
CA ALA A 263 -43.88 5.71 9.48
C ALA A 263 -45.19 5.15 10.02
N ALA A 264 -46.31 5.42 9.34
CA ALA A 264 -47.61 4.89 9.74
C ALA A 264 -47.70 3.39 9.43
N SER A 265 -48.33 2.62 10.33
CA SER A 265 -48.55 1.18 10.18
C SER A 265 -49.59 0.88 9.10
N SER A 266 -49.14 0.41 7.93
CA SER A 266 -50.03 -0.06 6.85
C SER A 266 -50.45 -1.53 7.08
N SER A 267 -51.71 -1.73 7.41
CA SER A 267 -52.35 -3.05 7.57
C SER A 267 -52.42 -3.86 6.27
N ALA A 268 -52.30 -5.18 6.36
CA ALA A 268 -52.51 -6.09 5.22
C ALA A 268 -53.22 -7.40 5.66
N GLY A 269 -54.26 -7.80 4.91
CA GLY A 269 -54.82 -9.15 4.89
C GLY A 269 -55.83 -9.51 6.02
N PRO A 270 -57.03 -10.04 5.68
CA PRO A 270 -57.99 -10.55 6.66
C PRO A 270 -57.94 -12.08 6.83
N THR A 271 -58.27 -12.58 8.02
CA THR A 271 -58.59 -13.99 8.29
C THR A 271 -59.88 -14.10 9.11
N MET A 272 -60.83 -14.95 8.68
CA MET A 272 -62.19 -15.05 9.23
C MET A 272 -62.38 -16.25 10.16
N ALA A 273 -62.67 -16.01 11.44
CA ALA A 273 -63.38 -16.85 12.43
C ALA A 273 -63.19 -16.22 13.84
N GLY A 274 -64.10 -16.25 14.81
CA GLY A 274 -65.49 -16.76 14.85
C GLY A 274 -66.05 -16.62 16.28
N ALA A 275 -67.35 -16.92 16.47
CA ALA A 275 -68.05 -17.04 17.77
C ALA A 275 -68.20 -15.79 18.69
N LEU A 276 -69.34 -15.11 18.52
CA LEU A 276 -70.38 -14.89 19.56
C LEU A 276 -69.96 -14.72 21.05
N ASN A 277 -70.25 -13.55 21.65
CA ASN A 277 -71.24 -13.50 22.76
C ASN A 277 -71.83 -12.10 23.05
N ASN A 278 -72.92 -12.06 23.82
CA ASN A 278 -73.72 -10.87 24.18
C ASN A 278 -73.06 -9.94 25.23
N ASN A 279 -73.23 -8.61 25.09
CA ASN A 279 -74.26 -7.88 25.87
C ASN A 279 -74.46 -6.38 25.48
N ARG A 280 -75.58 -5.82 25.94
CA ARG A 280 -76.09 -4.43 25.82
C ARG A 280 -76.17 -3.78 27.23
N PRO A 281 -76.59 -2.49 27.40
CA PRO A 281 -76.39 -1.28 26.59
C PRO A 281 -76.04 -0.02 27.44
N SER A 282 -75.77 1.15 26.82
CA SER A 282 -76.19 2.49 27.31
C SER A 282 -75.85 3.62 26.32
N SER A 283 -76.58 4.75 26.40
CA SER A 283 -76.48 5.96 25.55
C SER A 283 -77.47 7.03 26.04
N PRO A 284 -77.49 8.28 25.53
CA PRO A 284 -76.43 9.20 25.09
C PRO A 284 -76.43 10.48 25.99
N PRO A 285 -75.82 11.63 25.61
CA PRO A 285 -76.52 12.62 24.76
C PRO A 285 -75.61 13.30 23.69
N ARG A 286 -75.98 14.49 23.20
CA ARG A 286 -75.60 15.05 21.87
C ARG A 286 -75.25 16.55 21.92
N ALA A 287 -74.55 17.02 20.88
CA ALA A 287 -74.19 18.41 20.52
C ALA A 287 -72.88 18.93 21.19
N GLN A 288 -72.14 19.88 20.61
CA GLN A 288 -72.41 20.76 19.45
C GLN A 288 -71.39 20.61 18.30
N ALA A 289 -71.61 21.30 17.17
CA ALA A 289 -70.74 21.27 15.98
C ALA A 289 -69.92 22.58 15.84
N SER A 290 -68.80 22.53 15.11
CA SER A 290 -68.00 23.71 14.72
C SER A 290 -67.29 23.46 13.38
N PRO A 291 -67.41 24.34 12.36
CA PRO A 291 -66.95 24.05 11.00
C PRO A 291 -65.57 24.67 10.69
N GLN A 292 -64.48 23.90 10.74
CA GLN A 292 -63.15 24.45 10.40
C GLN A 292 -62.13 23.39 9.91
N GLN A 293 -62.24 22.96 8.64
CA GLN A 293 -61.28 22.03 8.01
C GLN A 293 -60.77 22.40 6.61
N SER A 294 -61.39 23.36 5.91
CA SER A 294 -61.01 23.73 4.53
C SER A 294 -59.63 24.41 4.39
N ASN A 295 -59.14 25.10 5.43
CA ASN A 295 -57.95 25.96 5.32
C ASN A 295 -56.60 25.20 5.29
N ASN A 296 -56.58 23.93 5.71
CA ASN A 296 -55.34 23.15 5.84
C ASN A 296 -54.80 22.58 4.51
N GLN A 297 -55.62 22.52 3.46
CA GLN A 297 -55.24 21.84 2.22
C GLN A 297 -54.52 22.78 1.24
N ALA A 298 -55.10 23.95 0.95
CA ALA A 298 -54.48 24.97 0.09
C ALA A 298 -53.10 25.44 0.61
N GLN A 299 -52.89 25.47 1.94
CA GLN A 299 -51.59 25.80 2.54
C GLN A 299 -50.52 24.74 2.22
N ARG A 300 -50.87 23.45 2.22
CA ARG A 300 -49.96 22.34 1.88
C ARG A 300 -49.64 22.32 0.39
N GLU A 301 -50.64 22.59 -0.45
CA GLU A 301 -50.47 22.66 -1.91
C GLU A 301 -49.51 23.82 -2.29
N ALA A 302 -49.64 24.99 -1.65
CA ALA A 302 -48.71 26.10 -1.82
C ALA A 302 -47.28 25.81 -1.29
N GLU A 303 -47.16 25.08 -0.17
CA GLU A 303 -45.86 24.67 0.39
C GLU A 303 -45.13 23.68 -0.54
N VAL A 304 -45.86 22.71 -1.11
CA VAL A 304 -45.33 21.75 -2.09
C VAL A 304 -44.93 22.42 -3.40
N GLU A 305 -45.68 23.40 -3.90
CA GLU A 305 -45.29 24.17 -5.09
C GLU A 305 -44.01 24.99 -4.83
N ALA A 306 -43.89 25.60 -3.65
CA ALA A 306 -42.70 26.35 -3.25
C ALA A 306 -41.45 25.46 -3.10
N GLU A 307 -41.59 24.27 -2.50
CA GLU A 307 -40.50 23.28 -2.42
C GLU A 307 -40.10 22.78 -3.82
N THR A 308 -41.08 22.46 -4.67
CA THR A 308 -40.84 22.03 -6.07
C THR A 308 -40.10 23.10 -6.87
N ARG A 309 -40.53 24.37 -6.80
CA ARG A 309 -39.87 25.50 -7.47
C ARG A 309 -38.44 25.70 -6.98
N ARG A 310 -38.17 25.48 -5.68
CA ARG A 310 -36.82 25.55 -5.09
C ARG A 310 -35.91 24.42 -5.56
N LEU A 311 -36.43 23.18 -5.64
CA LEU A 311 -35.70 22.02 -6.17
C LEU A 311 -35.37 22.21 -7.66
N GLN A 312 -36.34 22.67 -8.46
CA GLN A 312 -36.13 22.92 -9.88
C GLN A 312 -35.08 24.01 -10.14
N ALA A 313 -35.04 25.07 -9.32
CA ALA A 313 -34.00 26.09 -9.39
C ALA A 313 -32.60 25.56 -9.05
N MET A 314 -32.49 24.68 -8.04
CA MET A 314 -31.21 24.06 -7.66
C MET A 314 -30.66 23.14 -8.76
N VAL A 315 -31.52 22.31 -9.37
CA VAL A 315 -31.13 21.46 -10.50
C VAL A 315 -30.69 22.30 -11.69
N ALA A 316 -31.40 23.39 -12.01
CA ALA A 316 -31.02 24.29 -13.11
C ALA A 316 -29.67 25.00 -12.89
N GLU A 317 -29.30 25.33 -11.64
CA GLU A 317 -27.98 25.87 -11.32
C GLU A 317 -26.88 24.80 -11.45
N GLU A 318 -27.11 23.59 -10.93
CA GLU A 318 -26.17 22.48 -11.05
C GLU A 318 -25.91 22.11 -12.51
N ASP A 319 -26.96 22.08 -13.34
CA ASP A 319 -26.87 21.75 -14.75
C ASP A 319 -26.11 22.81 -15.55
N ARG A 320 -26.28 24.11 -15.22
CA ARG A 320 -25.45 25.19 -15.79
C ARG A 320 -23.99 25.03 -15.38
N LYS A 321 -23.72 24.77 -14.09
CA LYS A 321 -22.39 24.54 -13.53
C LYS A 321 -21.73 23.24 -14.00
N ARG A 322 -22.51 22.28 -14.51
CA ARG A 322 -22.04 21.08 -15.20
C ARG A 322 -21.53 21.43 -16.60
N ARG A 323 -22.35 22.12 -17.39
CA ARG A 323 -21.99 22.58 -18.75
C ARG A 323 -20.81 23.56 -18.76
N GLU A 324 -20.74 24.48 -17.79
CA GLU A 324 -19.60 25.40 -17.62
C GLU A 324 -18.26 24.65 -17.40
N ARG A 325 -18.27 23.53 -16.66
CA ARG A 325 -17.08 22.68 -16.47
C ARG A 325 -16.74 21.86 -17.72
N GLU A 326 -17.74 21.28 -18.38
CA GLU A 326 -17.52 20.50 -19.61
C GLU A 326 -16.94 21.37 -20.74
N ALA A 327 -17.38 22.63 -20.86
CA ALA A 327 -16.81 23.60 -21.79
C ALA A 327 -15.33 23.93 -21.46
N GLN A 328 -14.99 24.13 -20.19
CA GLN A 328 -13.60 24.37 -19.75
C GLN A 328 -12.70 23.16 -20.03
N GLU A 329 -13.19 21.93 -19.77
CA GLU A 329 -12.46 20.71 -20.13
C GLU A 329 -12.27 20.57 -21.65
N GLU A 330 -13.23 20.98 -22.48
CA GLU A 330 -13.10 20.94 -23.93
C GLU A 330 -12.06 21.96 -24.45
N GLU A 331 -12.02 23.16 -23.87
CA GLU A 331 -10.99 24.17 -24.17
C GLU A 331 -9.59 23.70 -23.76
N GLU A 332 -9.43 23.10 -22.57
CA GLU A 332 -8.14 22.54 -22.15
C GLU A 332 -7.71 21.36 -23.05
N ARG A 333 -8.63 20.46 -23.42
CA ARG A 333 -8.35 19.37 -24.37
C ARG A 333 -7.89 19.89 -25.73
N LYS A 334 -8.58 20.89 -26.31
CA LYS A 334 -8.19 21.53 -27.58
C LYS A 334 -6.82 22.21 -27.48
N ARG A 335 -6.50 22.84 -26.34
CA ARG A 335 -5.20 23.46 -26.08
C ARG A 335 -4.07 22.43 -25.98
N ILE A 336 -4.31 21.29 -25.34
CA ILE A 336 -3.34 20.18 -25.25
C ILE A 336 -3.13 19.53 -26.62
N GLN A 337 -4.21 19.27 -27.37
CA GLN A 337 -4.15 18.70 -28.72
C GLN A 337 -3.32 19.58 -29.66
N LYS A 338 -3.52 20.91 -29.63
CA LYS A 338 -2.72 21.85 -30.44
C LYS A 338 -1.24 21.89 -30.05
N MET A 339 -0.92 21.66 -28.78
CA MET A 339 0.48 21.54 -28.33
C MET A 339 1.15 20.27 -28.89
N LEU A 340 0.44 19.14 -28.85
CA LEU A 340 0.91 17.88 -29.43
C LEU A 340 1.10 17.98 -30.95
N GLU A 341 0.13 18.58 -31.66
CA GLU A 341 0.21 18.79 -33.11
C GLU A 341 1.42 19.67 -33.50
N THR A 342 1.71 20.72 -32.73
CA THR A 342 2.89 21.56 -32.98
C THR A 342 4.20 20.83 -32.70
N GLU A 343 4.29 19.99 -31.66
CA GLU A 343 5.47 19.14 -31.43
C GLU A 343 5.65 18.11 -32.57
N GLU A 344 4.58 17.49 -33.05
CA GLU A 344 4.65 16.52 -34.14
C GLU A 344 5.08 17.18 -35.47
N GLN A 345 4.56 18.38 -35.79
CA GLN A 345 5.00 19.13 -36.96
C GLN A 345 6.48 19.55 -36.87
N GLU A 346 7.00 19.86 -35.68
CA GLU A 346 8.44 20.09 -35.52
C GLU A 346 9.28 18.81 -35.64
N ARG A 347 8.81 17.68 -35.11
CA ARG A 347 9.46 16.38 -35.27
C ARG A 347 9.58 16.02 -36.74
N ARG A 348 8.46 15.99 -37.47
CA ARG A 348 8.43 15.71 -38.92
C ARG A 348 9.35 16.62 -39.74
N LYS A 349 9.52 17.89 -39.36
CA LYS A 349 10.49 18.80 -39.99
C LYS A 349 11.94 18.40 -39.72
N ARG A 350 12.28 18.11 -38.46
CA ARG A 350 13.62 17.62 -38.08
C ARG A 350 13.93 16.26 -38.70
N ASP A 351 12.95 15.38 -38.81
CA ASP A 351 13.10 14.05 -39.43
C ASP A 351 13.41 14.18 -40.94
N VAL A 352 12.72 15.11 -41.65
CA VAL A 352 13.00 15.42 -43.07
C VAL A 352 14.35 16.14 -43.26
N GLU A 353 14.74 17.02 -42.33
CA GLU A 353 16.06 17.68 -42.34
C GLU A 353 17.19 16.64 -42.14
N VAL A 354 17.02 15.71 -41.19
CA VAL A 354 17.93 14.57 -40.97
C VAL A 354 17.95 13.62 -42.16
N GLU A 355 16.82 13.37 -42.83
CA GLU A 355 16.79 12.55 -44.05
C GLU A 355 17.56 13.22 -45.20
N GLN A 356 17.41 14.54 -45.39
CA GLN A 356 18.16 15.29 -46.40
C GLN A 356 19.67 15.36 -46.08
N GLU A 357 20.06 15.56 -44.82
CA GLU A 357 21.46 15.49 -44.41
C GLU A 357 22.02 14.07 -44.56
N THR A 358 21.24 13.04 -44.23
CA THR A 358 21.61 11.63 -44.42
C THR A 358 21.74 11.29 -45.91
N GLU A 359 20.87 11.78 -46.78
CA GLU A 359 20.98 11.56 -48.23
C GLU A 359 22.18 12.32 -48.81
N ARG A 360 22.46 13.54 -48.34
CA ARG A 360 23.69 14.27 -48.69
C ARG A 360 24.92 13.48 -48.26
N LEU A 361 25.01 13.04 -47.01
CA LEU A 361 26.11 12.22 -46.51
C LEU A 361 26.25 10.90 -47.29
N ARG A 362 25.13 10.29 -47.70
CA ARG A 362 25.10 9.10 -48.57
C ARG A 362 25.61 9.39 -49.98
N ARG A 363 25.44 10.60 -50.52
CA ARG A 363 26.01 11.02 -51.81
C ARG A 363 27.48 11.47 -51.70
N GLU A 364 27.88 12.02 -50.56
CA GLU A 364 29.21 12.61 -50.31
C GLU A 364 30.24 11.59 -49.79
N TYR A 365 29.79 10.55 -49.07
CA TYR A 365 30.63 9.48 -48.52
C TYR A 365 30.22 8.05 -48.96
N GLY A 366 29.08 7.87 -49.63
CA GLY A 366 28.64 6.57 -50.13
C GLY A 366 29.36 6.17 -51.41
N MET A 367 30.60 5.68 -51.28
CA MET A 367 31.29 5.01 -52.38
C MET A 367 30.50 3.77 -52.85
N ALA A 368 30.58 3.47 -54.15
CA ALA A 368 29.67 2.56 -54.82
C ALA A 368 29.82 1.08 -54.41
N GLY A 369 28.68 0.37 -54.37
CA GLY A 369 28.61 -1.06 -54.64
C GLY A 369 28.83 -2.01 -53.46
N GLN A 370 27.77 -2.26 -52.66
CA GLN A 370 27.58 -3.57 -52.05
C GLN A 370 26.10 -3.90 -51.84
N ASP A 371 25.44 -4.35 -52.92
CA ASP A 371 24.10 -4.94 -52.85
C ASP A 371 24.13 -6.27 -52.09
N PHE A 372 23.55 -6.30 -50.89
CA PHE A 372 23.42 -7.54 -50.11
C PHE A 372 22.24 -8.38 -50.60
N GLN A 373 22.45 -9.08 -51.72
CA GLN A 373 21.69 -10.28 -52.07
C GLN A 373 22.57 -11.53 -51.90
N SER A 374 22.15 -12.43 -51.02
CA SER A 374 22.70 -13.78 -50.86
C SER A 374 22.17 -14.72 -51.98
N PRO A 375 22.73 -15.93 -52.22
CA PRO A 375 23.93 -16.54 -51.60
C PRO A 375 24.95 -17.13 -52.62
N THR A 376 26.16 -17.46 -52.16
CA THR A 376 26.99 -18.69 -52.43
C THR A 376 28.50 -18.43 -52.23
N SER A 377 29.25 -19.48 -51.90
CA SER A 377 30.68 -19.48 -51.53
C SER A 377 31.61 -19.75 -52.74
N PRO A 378 32.96 -19.78 -52.63
CA PRO A 378 33.85 -19.49 -51.48
C PRO A 378 35.10 -18.60 -51.78
N GLY A 379 35.78 -18.11 -50.73
CA GLY A 379 37.26 -17.99 -50.75
C GLY A 379 37.96 -16.68 -50.34
N HIS A 380 38.35 -16.58 -49.05
CA HIS A 380 39.52 -15.82 -48.52
C HIS A 380 39.60 -14.27 -48.70
N PRO A 381 40.49 -13.58 -47.93
CA PRO A 381 40.70 -13.68 -46.48
C PRO A 381 40.64 -12.31 -45.77
N SER A 382 40.30 -12.27 -44.47
CA SER A 382 40.30 -11.04 -43.65
C SER A 382 41.49 -11.00 -42.68
N PRO A 383 42.09 -9.82 -42.39
CA PRO A 383 43.17 -9.67 -41.43
C PRO A 383 42.67 -9.78 -39.96
N PRO A 384 43.55 -10.13 -39.00
CA PRO A 384 43.14 -10.52 -37.64
C PRO A 384 42.92 -9.34 -36.67
N LEU A 385 42.07 -9.58 -35.68
CA LEU A 385 41.86 -8.72 -34.49
C LEU A 385 42.55 -9.33 -33.24
N PRO A 386 42.90 -8.51 -32.22
CA PRO A 386 43.66 -8.97 -31.05
C PRO A 386 42.84 -9.89 -30.11
N PRO A 387 43.52 -10.77 -29.35
CA PRO A 387 42.86 -11.86 -28.62
C PRO A 387 42.18 -11.42 -27.32
N ARG A 388 41.09 -12.13 -26.98
CA ARG A 388 40.40 -12.07 -25.68
C ARG A 388 40.50 -13.44 -25.00
N PRO A 389 40.88 -13.53 -23.71
CA PRO A 389 41.00 -14.83 -23.03
C PRO A 389 39.64 -15.51 -22.83
N GLN A 390 39.62 -16.82 -22.98
CA GLN A 390 38.50 -17.71 -22.65
C GLN A 390 38.96 -18.75 -21.62
N PHE A 391 38.09 -19.07 -20.66
CA PHE A 391 38.20 -20.30 -19.88
C PHE A 391 37.51 -21.44 -20.65
N ALA A 392 38.06 -22.64 -20.57
CA ALA A 392 37.71 -23.75 -21.46
C ALA A 392 36.37 -24.44 -21.10
N SER A 393 35.72 -24.97 -22.13
CA SER A 393 34.57 -25.86 -22.06
C SER A 393 34.98 -27.31 -21.80
N GLY A 394 34.02 -28.17 -21.43
CA GLY A 394 34.26 -29.62 -21.36
C GLY A 394 33.07 -30.42 -20.84
N ALA A 395 32.35 -31.09 -21.73
CA ALA A 395 31.34 -32.09 -21.37
C ALA A 395 31.25 -33.19 -22.43
N LEU A 396 31.46 -34.45 -22.02
CA LEU A 396 30.79 -35.69 -22.46
C LEU A 396 31.37 -36.90 -21.71
N LYS A 397 30.70 -38.05 -21.77
CA LYS A 397 30.96 -39.28 -20.98
C LYS A 397 31.42 -40.45 -21.89
N PRO A 398 31.61 -41.69 -21.41
CA PRO A 398 32.55 -42.19 -20.39
C PRO A 398 33.40 -43.39 -20.93
N PRO A 399 34.26 -44.02 -20.12
CA PRO A 399 34.23 -45.50 -20.08
C PRO A 399 34.40 -46.14 -18.68
N ASN A 400 34.11 -47.43 -18.58
CA ASN A 400 34.32 -48.26 -17.37
C ASN A 400 35.80 -48.69 -17.21
N ASN A 401 36.37 -48.53 -16.01
CA ASN A 401 36.84 -49.66 -15.19
C ASN A 401 37.32 -49.21 -13.79
N LEU A 402 37.20 -50.11 -12.81
CA LEU A 402 37.68 -49.94 -11.43
C LEU A 402 39.15 -50.41 -11.30
N PRO A 403 39.93 -49.91 -10.32
CA PRO A 403 39.96 -50.62 -9.04
C PRO A 403 40.02 -49.75 -7.75
N GLN A 404 39.35 -50.28 -6.74
CA GLN A 404 39.52 -50.23 -5.27
C GLN A 404 40.12 -49.02 -4.49
N ARG A 405 39.40 -48.73 -3.40
CA ARG A 405 39.69 -48.03 -2.13
C ARG A 405 41.11 -48.18 -1.55
N PRO A 406 41.53 -47.26 -0.66
CA PRO A 406 41.39 -47.54 0.79
C PRO A 406 40.69 -46.43 1.59
N ASN A 407 40.21 -46.77 2.80
CA ASN A 407 39.81 -45.81 3.83
C ASN A 407 41.02 -45.42 4.69
N SER A 408 41.05 -44.21 5.25
CA SER A 408 41.92 -43.91 6.41
C SER A 408 41.26 -42.92 7.38
N VAL A 409 41.29 -43.33 8.64
CA VAL A 409 40.83 -42.72 9.89
C VAL A 409 41.31 -41.29 10.17
N GLY A 410 40.60 -40.57 11.05
CA GLY A 410 41.08 -39.36 11.73
C GLY A 410 41.48 -39.61 13.20
N PRO A 411 42.03 -38.62 13.93
CA PRO A 411 42.46 -38.82 15.33
C PRO A 411 41.91 -37.80 16.37
N THR A 412 41.56 -38.33 17.54
CA THR A 412 41.62 -37.72 18.89
C THR A 412 41.87 -38.88 19.89
N PRO A 413 42.17 -38.68 21.20
CA PRO A 413 42.40 -37.45 21.96
C PRO A 413 43.72 -37.49 22.81
N TYR A 414 43.81 -36.58 23.80
CA TYR A 414 44.74 -36.51 24.95
C TYR A 414 46.09 -35.77 24.79
N GLY A 415 46.27 -34.77 25.65
CA GLY A 415 47.49 -33.97 25.84
C GLY A 415 47.17 -32.64 26.55
N ALA A 416 47.67 -32.45 27.77
CA ALA A 416 47.50 -31.24 28.60
C ALA A 416 48.81 -30.96 29.36
N PRO A 417 49.04 -29.76 29.96
CA PRO A 417 48.15 -28.59 30.09
C PRO A 417 48.78 -27.23 29.64
N GLN A 418 48.00 -26.14 29.79
CA GLN A 418 48.33 -24.73 30.12
C GLN A 418 49.81 -24.25 30.07
N PRO A 419 50.09 -22.99 29.59
CA PRO A 419 49.48 -21.80 30.20
C PRO A 419 48.95 -20.68 29.29
N SER A 420 48.05 -19.88 29.90
CA SER A 420 47.49 -18.62 29.40
C SER A 420 48.53 -17.54 29.04
N PHE A 421 48.22 -16.75 28.01
CA PHE A 421 48.75 -15.39 27.84
C PHE A 421 47.63 -14.41 27.47
N ALA A 422 47.49 -13.35 28.26
CA ALA A 422 46.60 -12.22 28.06
C ALA A 422 47.43 -10.93 27.81
N PRO A 423 46.88 -9.86 27.20
CA PRO A 423 47.68 -8.74 26.71
C PRO A 423 48.17 -7.79 27.83
N PRO A 424 49.34 -7.14 27.65
CA PRO A 424 49.87 -6.17 28.62
C PRO A 424 49.17 -4.80 28.54
N PRO A 425 49.11 -4.04 29.66
CA PRO A 425 48.51 -2.70 29.72
C PRO A 425 49.47 -1.59 29.27
N SER A 426 48.93 -0.38 29.06
CA SER A 426 49.72 0.84 28.82
C SER A 426 49.44 1.92 29.88
N GLN A 427 50.49 2.45 30.51
CA GLN A 427 50.47 3.64 31.38
C GLN A 427 51.82 4.40 31.32
N PRO A 428 51.88 5.68 31.75
CA PRO A 428 52.82 6.67 31.17
C PRO A 428 53.88 7.25 32.13
N GLN A 429 54.90 7.93 31.58
CA GLN A 429 55.85 8.81 32.32
C GLN A 429 56.46 9.91 31.39
N PRO A 430 57.21 10.95 31.89
CA PRO A 430 56.66 12.32 31.76
C PRO A 430 57.61 13.52 31.41
N GLY A 431 57.00 14.58 30.85
CA GLY A 431 57.34 16.02 31.08
C GLY A 431 58.67 16.57 30.53
N PRO A 432 59.01 17.86 30.79
CA PRO A 432 58.18 19.01 31.22
C PRO A 432 57.67 19.78 29.96
N SER A 433 57.43 21.10 29.81
CA SER A 433 57.21 22.35 30.61
C SER A 433 56.40 23.31 29.68
N GLU A 434 55.85 24.51 29.98
CA GLU A 434 55.71 25.36 31.17
C GLU A 434 54.54 26.37 30.94
N ASN A 435 54.25 27.27 31.91
CA ASN A 435 53.48 28.52 31.81
C ASN A 435 52.10 28.52 31.09
N GLY A 436 50.95 28.89 31.67
CA GLY A 436 50.66 29.36 33.03
C GLY A 436 49.81 30.64 33.07
N LYS A 437 48.49 30.53 33.30
CA LYS A 437 47.64 31.62 33.88
C LYS A 437 46.31 31.11 34.45
N LYS A 438 45.79 31.87 35.42
CA LYS A 438 44.65 31.56 36.33
C LYS A 438 43.31 31.70 35.58
N ARG A 439 42.28 30.86 35.77
CA ARG A 439 41.52 30.49 37.00
C ARG A 439 40.67 31.67 37.54
N HIS A 440 39.36 31.62 37.34
CA HIS A 440 38.39 31.61 38.45
C HIS A 440 36.98 31.19 37.99
N GLY A 441 36.18 30.70 38.95
CA GLY A 441 34.75 30.48 38.80
C GLY A 441 34.03 30.83 40.09
N LEU A 442 32.74 31.15 39.97
CA LEU A 442 31.73 31.28 41.01
C LEU A 442 30.43 30.70 40.41
N GLY A 443 29.54 30.05 41.14
CA GLY A 443 29.32 30.15 42.59
C GLY A 443 28.05 30.97 42.81
N GLY A 444 26.89 30.33 42.66
CA GLY A 444 25.60 31.02 42.63
C GLY A 444 24.95 31.18 44.01
N LEU A 445 24.12 32.21 44.14
CA LEU A 445 23.11 32.33 45.18
C LEU A 445 22.03 33.32 44.72
N LEU A 446 20.75 32.95 44.83
CA LEU A 446 19.65 33.80 45.34
C LEU A 446 18.31 33.05 45.24
N GLN A 447 17.38 33.45 46.10
CA GLN A 447 16.16 32.70 46.44
C GLN A 447 15.00 33.70 46.56
N GLY A 448 13.88 33.48 45.86
CA GLY A 448 12.69 34.34 45.98
C GLY A 448 11.61 34.05 44.92
N PRO A 449 10.29 34.19 45.20
CA PRO A 449 9.29 33.37 44.51
C PRO A 449 8.07 34.14 43.98
N TYR A 450 8.17 34.82 42.82
CA TYR A 450 7.01 35.36 42.09
C TYR A 450 7.27 35.48 40.58
N ALA A 451 6.77 34.53 39.78
CA ALA A 451 6.44 34.71 38.35
C ALA A 451 5.69 33.47 37.82
N GLY A 452 4.48 33.65 37.27
CA GLY A 452 3.81 32.62 36.47
C GLY A 452 4.10 32.80 34.97
N PRO A 453 3.94 31.75 34.13
CA PRO A 453 4.13 31.87 32.69
C PRO A 453 2.99 32.70 32.07
N ALA A 454 3.32 33.89 31.55
CA ALA A 454 2.37 34.73 30.83
C ALA A 454 2.03 34.15 29.45
N ALA A 455 0.77 34.30 29.03
CA ALA A 455 0.32 33.89 27.70
C ALA A 455 0.69 34.92 26.63
N ALA A 456 0.97 34.45 25.41
CA ALA A 456 1.08 35.29 24.22
C ALA A 456 0.37 34.61 23.03
N SER A 457 -0.90 34.94 22.84
CA SER A 457 -1.65 34.60 21.61
C SER A 457 -1.73 35.82 20.72
N VAL A 458 -1.37 35.68 19.44
CA VAL A 458 -1.75 36.62 18.38
C VAL A 458 -2.04 35.85 17.10
N SER A 459 -3.09 36.27 16.38
CA SER A 459 -3.75 35.48 15.34
C SER A 459 -3.75 36.19 13.99
N GLY A 460 -3.19 35.52 12.97
CA GLY A 460 -3.46 35.74 11.56
C GLY A 460 -2.94 37.05 10.93
N PHE A 461 -2.53 36.94 9.67
CA PHE A 461 -3.04 37.77 8.55
C PHE A 461 -2.44 37.25 7.25
N PHE A 462 -3.28 36.91 6.27
CA PHE A 462 -2.81 36.60 4.91
C PHE A 462 -2.61 37.90 4.14
N SER A 463 -1.47 38.06 3.45
CA SER A 463 -1.31 39.08 2.41
C SER A 463 -0.21 38.74 1.41
N SER A 464 -0.52 38.99 0.14
CA SER A 464 0.38 38.82 -1.00
C SER A 464 1.65 39.67 -0.88
N ARG A 465 2.83 39.06 -1.04
CA ARG A 465 4.10 39.79 -1.23
C ARG A 465 5.26 39.02 -1.88
N LYS A 466 5.06 37.80 -2.40
CA LYS A 466 6.17 36.90 -2.81
C LYS A 466 6.43 36.81 -4.33
N ASP A 467 5.56 37.37 -5.17
CA ASP A 467 5.69 37.29 -6.64
C ASP A 467 6.29 38.54 -7.29
N GLU A 468 6.30 39.70 -6.61
CA GLU A 468 6.86 40.94 -7.15
C GLU A 468 8.40 40.86 -7.30
N ASP A 469 9.09 40.32 -6.29
CA ASP A 469 10.55 40.14 -6.27
C ASP A 469 11.06 39.16 -7.34
N LYS A 470 10.21 38.23 -7.81
CA LYS A 470 10.56 37.33 -8.91
C LYS A 470 10.55 38.05 -10.25
N ARG A 471 9.58 38.92 -10.51
CA ARG A 471 9.51 39.66 -11.79
C ARG A 471 10.68 40.63 -11.96
N LYS A 472 11.08 41.33 -10.88
CA LYS A 472 12.19 42.31 -10.90
C LYS A 472 13.58 41.69 -11.15
N LYS A 473 13.75 40.37 -10.98
CA LYS A 473 15.02 39.66 -11.23
C LYS A 473 15.19 39.13 -12.67
N VAL A 474 14.15 39.10 -13.50
CA VAL A 474 14.21 38.53 -14.87
C VAL A 474 14.61 39.57 -15.93
N GLN A 475 14.25 40.85 -15.76
CA GLN A 475 14.52 41.88 -16.78
C GLN A 475 15.98 42.37 -16.88
N LYS A 476 16.89 41.93 -16.00
CA LYS A 476 18.28 42.45 -15.97
C LYS A 476 19.33 41.58 -16.70
N LYS A 477 18.89 40.73 -17.64
CA LYS A 477 19.75 39.81 -18.42
C LYS A 477 19.48 39.80 -19.94
N ARG A 478 18.97 40.89 -20.54
CA ARG A 478 18.75 40.95 -22.00
C ARG A 478 18.99 42.34 -22.61
N SER A 479 20.26 42.80 -22.54
CA SER A 479 20.79 43.90 -23.37
C SER A 479 22.32 43.97 -23.28
N VAL A 480 23.03 43.32 -24.23
CA VAL A 480 24.34 43.73 -24.77
C VAL A 480 24.50 43.07 -26.16
N HIS A 481 25.17 43.76 -27.09
CA HIS A 481 25.61 43.35 -28.44
C HIS A 481 24.58 43.43 -29.59
N PHE A 482 24.88 44.39 -30.47
CA PHE A 482 24.50 44.60 -31.87
C PHE A 482 23.01 44.45 -32.21
#